data_AF-Q6QA64-F1
#
_entry.id   AF-Q6QA64-F1
#
_cell.length_a   1.000
_cell.length_b   1.000
_cell.length_c   1.000
_cell.angle_alpha   90.00
_cell.angle_beta   90.00
_cell.angle_gamma   90.00
#
_symmetry.space_group_name_H-M   'P 1'
#
loop_
_entity.id
_entity.type
_entity.pdbx_description
1 polymer ?
#
loop_
_entity_poly.entity_id
_entity_poly.type
_entity_poly.pdbx_seq_one_letter_code
_entity_poly.pdbx_strand_id
1 'polypeptide(L)'
;MPTAAKTVSCYDDVDEETFRSEIFPRREPAVLRGVPVGRCTLLWDKEYLCTQGGKRDVKVHVSPHRHMDFIRKNFFYRTLPFCELVERASNSKNTNFFINEAEFYYLRTLGSDSRREPANIGIQFPELAQDVTLPKWFPDEAIFSSVLRIASPQLSLWTHYDVMDNFLIQVKGKKKAVLFHPNDFEYLYIQGDKSLVLDVDCPDLENFPKFQKATRYEAMLTSGDILFIPALWFHNMTALDFGIAVNVFWRNLDASLYDKKDPYGNKDLIPACNALTSVKKQ
;
A
#
# COMPACT_ATOMS: atom_id res chain seq x y z
N MET A 1 13.10 16.54 20.08
CA MET A 1 13.82 15.72 19.08
C MET A 1 12.96 14.49 18.84
N PRO A 2 12.55 14.18 17.59
CA PRO A 2 11.89 12.92 17.28
C PRO A 2 12.77 11.76 17.79
N THR A 3 12.15 10.71 18.32
CA THR A 3 12.84 9.45 18.61
C THR A 3 13.55 8.96 17.35
N ALA A 4 14.80 8.53 17.47
CA ALA A 4 15.56 8.01 16.33
C ALA A 4 14.79 6.86 15.67
N ALA A 5 14.64 6.92 14.34
CA ALA A 5 13.93 5.89 13.61
C ALA A 5 14.64 4.54 13.74
N LYS A 6 13.86 3.49 14.03
CA LYS A 6 14.34 2.11 13.98
C LYS A 6 14.38 1.65 12.53
N THR A 7 15.38 0.85 12.16
CA THR A 7 15.42 0.23 10.84
C THR A 7 14.57 -1.05 10.85
N VAL A 8 13.76 -1.24 9.81
CA VAL A 8 13.04 -2.50 9.58
C VAL A 8 14.06 -3.60 9.25
N SER A 9 13.92 -4.76 9.86
CA SER A 9 14.80 -5.92 9.63
C SER A 9 14.80 -6.32 8.16
N CYS A 10 15.98 -6.51 7.59
CA CYS A 10 16.18 -6.97 6.22
C CYS A 10 16.71 -8.40 6.23
N TYR A 11 16.16 -9.24 5.36
CA TYR A 11 16.54 -10.63 5.18
C TYR A 11 16.82 -10.88 3.70
N ASP A 12 17.97 -11.45 3.40
CA ASP A 12 18.40 -11.78 2.04
C ASP A 12 18.12 -13.26 1.73
N ASP A 13 17.81 -13.56 0.47
CA ASP A 13 17.58 -14.91 -0.07
C ASP A 13 16.55 -15.75 0.72
N VAL A 14 15.45 -15.09 1.14
CA VAL A 14 14.40 -15.71 1.95
C VAL A 14 13.57 -16.69 1.13
N ASP A 15 13.42 -17.91 1.64
CA ASP A 15 12.49 -18.90 1.14
C ASP A 15 11.21 -19.02 2.00
N GLU A 16 10.28 -19.86 1.56
CA GLU A 16 9.01 -20.06 2.26
C GLU A 16 9.21 -20.58 3.69
N GLU A 17 10.12 -21.53 3.89
CA GLU A 17 10.34 -22.16 5.19
C GLU A 17 10.87 -21.15 6.20
N THR A 18 11.89 -20.38 5.82
CA THR A 18 12.48 -19.31 6.62
C THR A 18 11.42 -18.24 6.95
N PHE A 19 10.64 -17.83 5.95
CA PHE A 19 9.57 -16.86 6.19
C PHE A 19 8.57 -17.39 7.21
N ARG A 20 8.06 -18.62 7.05
CA ARG A 20 6.99 -19.16 7.90
C ARG A 20 7.44 -19.53 9.31
N SER A 21 8.68 -19.98 9.48
CA SER A 21 9.19 -20.44 10.79
C SER A 21 9.87 -19.33 11.59
N GLU A 22 10.56 -18.38 10.94
CA GLU A 22 11.38 -17.39 11.64
C GLU A 22 10.86 -15.96 11.57
N ILE A 23 10.30 -15.55 10.41
CA ILE A 23 9.93 -14.15 10.16
C ILE A 23 8.47 -13.89 10.51
N PHE A 24 7.56 -14.68 9.93
CA PHE A 24 6.12 -14.55 10.09
C PHE A 24 5.66 -14.62 11.56
N PRO A 25 6.16 -15.53 12.43
CA PRO A 25 5.72 -15.61 13.82
C PRO A 25 6.09 -14.39 14.67
N ARG A 26 7.08 -13.58 14.25
CA ARG A 26 7.49 -12.38 14.99
C ARG A 26 6.46 -11.27 14.94
N ARG A 27 5.58 -11.28 13.92
CA ARG A 27 4.54 -10.25 13.70
C ARG A 27 5.10 -8.82 13.64
N GLU A 28 6.30 -8.69 13.10
CA GLU A 28 6.99 -7.43 12.82
C GLU A 28 7.20 -7.25 11.30
N PRO A 29 7.28 -6.01 10.80
CA PRO A 29 7.61 -5.75 9.40
C PRO A 29 9.00 -6.28 9.06
N ALA A 30 9.14 -6.75 7.83
CA ALA A 30 10.41 -7.28 7.33
C ALA A 30 10.57 -6.97 5.84
N VAL A 31 11.77 -6.55 5.43
CA VAL A 31 12.15 -6.48 4.02
C VAL A 31 12.79 -7.80 3.62
N LEU A 32 12.25 -8.43 2.58
CA LEU A 32 12.71 -9.70 2.03
C LEU A 32 13.33 -9.42 0.67
N ARG A 33 14.60 -9.77 0.51
CA ARG A 33 15.38 -9.59 -0.71
C ARG A 33 15.70 -10.94 -1.35
N GLY A 34 15.99 -10.94 -2.65
CA GLY A 34 16.33 -12.16 -3.39
C GLY A 34 15.12 -13.07 -3.70
N VAL A 35 13.92 -12.73 -3.22
CA VAL A 35 12.71 -13.51 -3.52
C VAL A 35 12.36 -13.40 -5.00
N PRO A 36 12.21 -14.52 -5.74
CA PRO A 36 11.81 -14.48 -7.13
C PRO A 36 10.39 -13.91 -7.33
N VAL A 37 10.30 -12.72 -7.91
CA VAL A 37 9.02 -12.02 -8.18
C VAL A 37 8.60 -12.09 -9.67
N GLY A 38 9.23 -12.97 -10.43
CA GLY A 38 9.00 -13.13 -11.87
C GLY A 38 9.80 -12.15 -12.74
N ARG A 39 9.36 -11.95 -13.97
CA ARG A 39 10.02 -11.08 -14.98
C ARG A 39 9.55 -9.62 -14.90
N CYS A 40 8.60 -9.30 -14.02
CA CYS A 40 8.01 -7.97 -13.91
C CYS A 40 9.04 -6.85 -13.68
N THR A 41 10.07 -7.10 -12.86
CA THR A 41 11.16 -6.14 -12.57
C THR A 41 12.02 -5.83 -13.80
N LEU A 42 12.08 -6.74 -14.77
CA LEU A 42 12.81 -6.57 -16.03
C LEU A 42 11.94 -5.95 -17.12
N LEU A 43 10.66 -6.34 -17.19
CA LEU A 43 9.78 -6.01 -18.30
C LEU A 43 9.01 -4.71 -18.13
N TRP A 44 8.64 -4.31 -16.90
CA TRP A 44 7.68 -3.23 -16.68
C TRP A 44 8.29 -1.82 -16.84
N ASP A 45 8.69 -1.48 -18.05
CA ASP A 45 8.93 -0.11 -18.47
C ASP A 45 7.70 0.59 -19.04
N LYS A 46 7.83 1.89 -19.33
CA LYS A 46 6.70 2.72 -19.75
C LYS A 46 6.06 2.14 -21.03
N GLU A 47 6.89 1.77 -22.00
CA GLU A 47 6.45 1.25 -23.30
C GLU A 47 5.73 -0.08 -23.12
N TYR A 48 6.34 -1.02 -22.41
CA TYR A 48 5.77 -2.33 -22.13
C TYR A 48 4.43 -2.23 -21.39
N LEU A 49 4.34 -1.42 -20.33
CA LEU A 49 3.11 -1.21 -19.57
C LEU A 49 2.02 -0.57 -20.43
N CYS A 50 2.38 0.39 -21.28
CA CYS A 50 1.46 0.98 -22.24
C CYS A 50 0.91 -0.05 -23.23
N THR A 51 1.77 -0.94 -23.74
CA THR A 51 1.37 -2.02 -24.65
C THR A 51 0.46 -3.04 -23.96
N GLN A 52 0.82 -3.53 -22.77
CA GLN A 52 0.07 -4.58 -22.08
C GLN A 52 -1.20 -4.08 -21.39
N GLY A 53 -1.15 -2.91 -20.75
CA GLY A 53 -2.33 -2.32 -20.10
C GLY A 53 -3.29 -1.63 -21.07
N GLY A 54 -2.80 -1.29 -22.27
CA GLY A 54 -3.60 -0.84 -23.42
C GLY A 54 -4.41 0.43 -23.16
N LYS A 55 -5.58 0.51 -23.82
CA LYS A 55 -6.54 1.62 -23.73
C LYS A 55 -7.57 1.45 -22.60
N ARG A 56 -7.33 0.53 -21.66
CA ARG A 56 -8.25 0.29 -20.55
C ARG A 56 -8.34 1.52 -19.67
N ASP A 57 -9.55 2.00 -19.42
CA ASP A 57 -9.78 3.09 -18.49
C ASP A 57 -9.53 2.64 -17.04
N VAL A 58 -8.79 3.46 -16.30
CA VAL A 58 -8.50 3.24 -14.89
C VAL A 58 -8.93 4.43 -14.04
N LYS A 59 -9.44 4.14 -12.85
CA LYS A 59 -9.77 5.15 -11.84
C LYS A 59 -8.52 5.51 -11.06
N VAL A 60 -8.16 6.78 -11.07
CA VAL A 60 -6.94 7.30 -10.46
C VAL A 60 -7.25 8.43 -9.51
N HIS A 61 -6.36 8.63 -8.54
CA HIS A 61 -6.33 9.80 -7.70
C HIS A 61 -5.39 10.82 -8.35
N VAL A 62 -5.84 12.07 -8.44
CA VAL A 62 -5.06 13.20 -8.97
C VAL A 62 -4.99 14.27 -7.89
N SER A 63 -3.79 14.68 -7.51
CA SER A 63 -3.59 15.67 -6.45
C SER A 63 -2.63 16.77 -6.87
N PRO A 64 -2.89 18.05 -6.55
CA PRO A 64 -1.89 19.11 -6.69
C PRO A 64 -0.87 19.10 -5.54
N HIS A 65 -1.04 18.22 -4.55
CA HIS A 65 -0.21 18.13 -3.35
C HIS A 65 0.55 16.82 -3.28
N ARG A 66 1.81 16.92 -2.83
CA ARG A 66 2.68 15.76 -2.57
C ARG A 66 2.14 14.85 -1.48
N HIS A 67 1.60 15.42 -0.40
CA HIS A 67 1.03 14.68 0.71
C HIS A 67 -0.48 14.55 0.50
N MET A 68 -0.94 13.35 0.15
CA MET A 68 -2.37 13.09 -0.02
C MET A 68 -3.05 12.95 1.34
N ASP A 69 -4.22 13.56 1.47
CA ASP A 69 -5.07 13.53 2.66
C ASP A 69 -6.43 12.95 2.29
N PHE A 70 -6.71 11.75 2.79
CA PHE A 70 -8.00 11.10 2.56
C PHE A 70 -9.12 11.61 3.47
N ILE A 71 -8.78 12.11 4.65
CA ILE A 71 -9.77 12.62 5.61
C ILE A 71 -10.33 13.95 5.09
N ARG A 72 -9.46 14.87 4.66
CA ARG A 72 -9.86 16.15 4.06
C ARG A 72 -10.11 16.08 2.55
N LYS A 73 -9.74 14.97 1.90
CA LYS A 73 -9.91 14.72 0.46
C LYS A 73 -9.28 15.81 -0.42
N ASN A 74 -7.98 16.06 -0.23
CA ASN A 74 -7.22 17.05 -1.01
C ASN A 74 -6.83 16.57 -2.43
N PHE A 75 -7.54 15.59 -2.97
CA PHE A 75 -7.30 14.97 -4.27
C PHE A 75 -8.64 14.68 -4.96
N PHE A 76 -8.59 14.39 -6.25
CA PHE A 76 -9.75 14.12 -7.07
C PHE A 76 -9.69 12.74 -7.69
N TYR A 77 -10.84 12.08 -7.81
CA TYR A 77 -10.97 10.88 -8.63
C TYR A 77 -11.14 11.27 -10.10
N ARG A 78 -10.31 10.70 -10.97
CA ARG A 78 -10.40 10.83 -12.42
C ARG A 78 -10.32 9.47 -13.08
N THR A 79 -10.77 9.41 -14.33
CA THR A 79 -10.63 8.24 -15.18
C THR A 79 -9.83 8.65 -16.40
N LEU A 80 -8.85 7.84 -16.76
CA LEU A 80 -8.06 7.99 -17.98
C LEU A 80 -7.55 6.63 -18.46
N PRO A 81 -7.16 6.51 -19.74
CA PRO A 81 -6.55 5.28 -20.25
C PRO A 81 -5.27 4.92 -19.48
N PHE A 82 -5.05 3.62 -19.26
CA PHE A 82 -3.92 3.13 -18.47
C PHE A 82 -2.56 3.60 -18.99
N CYS A 83 -2.34 3.56 -20.32
CA CYS A 83 -1.11 4.06 -20.90
C CYS A 83 -0.91 5.57 -20.63
N GLU A 84 -1.98 6.36 -20.67
CA GLU A 84 -1.92 7.79 -20.37
C GLU A 84 -1.58 8.05 -18.90
N LEU A 85 -2.11 7.23 -17.98
CA LEU A 85 -1.68 7.25 -16.58
C LEU A 85 -0.19 6.93 -16.45
N VAL A 86 0.30 5.87 -17.08
CA VAL A 86 1.71 5.46 -16.98
C VAL A 86 2.62 6.60 -17.43
N GLU A 87 2.31 7.20 -18.58
CA GLU A 87 3.05 8.33 -19.10
C GLU A 87 3.01 9.51 -18.12
N ARG A 88 1.81 9.97 -17.72
CA ARG A 88 1.67 11.16 -16.88
C ARG A 88 2.23 10.98 -15.48
N ALA A 89 2.05 9.81 -14.87
CA ALA A 89 2.56 9.51 -13.55
C ALA A 89 4.09 9.47 -13.52
N SER A 90 4.72 9.11 -14.64
CA SER A 90 6.17 9.00 -14.72
C SER A 90 6.91 10.32 -14.98
N ASN A 91 6.18 11.37 -15.35
CA ASN A 91 6.74 12.68 -15.68
C ASN A 91 6.58 13.65 -14.49
N SER A 92 7.49 14.62 -14.38
CA SER A 92 7.40 15.70 -13.37
C SER A 92 6.49 16.84 -13.79
N LYS A 93 6.34 17.05 -15.11
CA LYS A 93 5.39 17.99 -15.71
C LYS A 93 4.72 17.36 -16.92
N ASN A 94 3.44 17.65 -17.12
CA ASN A 94 2.63 17.14 -18.21
C ASN A 94 1.98 18.28 -19.00
N THR A 95 1.85 18.10 -20.32
CA THR A 95 1.14 19.05 -21.19
C THR A 95 -0.38 18.92 -21.06
N ASN A 96 -0.86 17.69 -20.92
CA ASN A 96 -2.26 17.39 -20.62
C ASN A 96 -2.39 17.03 -19.13
N PHE A 97 -3.24 17.76 -18.41
CA PHE A 97 -3.44 17.62 -16.96
C PHE A 97 -4.89 17.94 -16.59
N PHE A 98 -5.30 17.60 -15.36
CA PHE A 98 -6.63 17.86 -14.83
C PHE A 98 -6.71 19.12 -13.96
N ILE A 99 -5.64 19.45 -13.24
CA ILE A 99 -5.55 20.52 -12.24
C ILE A 99 -4.43 21.47 -12.61
N ASN A 100 -3.20 20.98 -12.69
CA ASN A 100 -2.02 21.76 -13.11
C ASN A 100 -0.93 20.86 -13.71
N GLU A 101 0.05 21.47 -14.37
CA GLU A 101 1.11 20.75 -15.09
C GLU A 101 1.95 19.81 -14.22
N ALA A 102 2.05 20.05 -12.90
CA ALA A 102 2.88 19.30 -11.95
C ALA A 102 2.04 18.51 -10.93
N GLU A 103 0.83 18.10 -11.32
CA GLU A 103 -0.03 17.28 -10.48
C GLU A 103 0.49 15.84 -10.34
N PHE A 104 0.16 15.22 -9.22
CA PHE A 104 0.54 13.86 -8.88
C PHE A 104 -0.57 12.87 -9.19
N TYR A 105 -0.19 11.68 -9.66
CA TYR A 105 -1.09 10.60 -9.99
C TYR A 105 -0.86 9.39 -9.08
N TYR A 106 -1.96 8.78 -8.63
CA TYR A 106 -1.93 7.52 -7.90
C TYR A 106 -3.03 6.56 -8.33
N LEU A 107 -2.60 5.37 -8.78
CA LEU A 107 -3.47 4.24 -9.04
C LEU A 107 -3.40 3.25 -7.88
N ARG A 108 -4.59 2.84 -7.43
CA ARG A 108 -4.82 1.62 -6.65
C ARG A 108 -5.91 0.85 -7.38
N THR A 109 -5.55 -0.27 -8.00
CA THR A 109 -6.52 -1.07 -8.76
C THR A 109 -7.67 -1.53 -7.86
N LEU A 110 -8.89 -1.52 -8.42
CA LEU A 110 -10.13 -1.96 -7.77
C LEU A 110 -10.63 -3.22 -8.48
N GLY A 111 -11.46 -4.02 -7.79
CA GLY A 111 -12.23 -5.07 -8.45
C GLY A 111 -13.19 -4.50 -9.50
N SER A 112 -13.70 -5.36 -10.38
CA SER A 112 -14.58 -4.98 -11.49
C SER A 112 -15.85 -4.30 -10.97
N ASP A 113 -16.48 -4.87 -9.93
CA ASP A 113 -17.39 -4.12 -9.04
C ASP A 113 -16.67 -3.75 -7.74
N SER A 114 -16.13 -2.54 -7.69
CA SER A 114 -15.41 -1.99 -6.53
C SER A 114 -16.19 -2.00 -5.19
N ARG A 115 -17.51 -2.21 -5.21
CA ARG A 115 -18.33 -2.29 -3.99
C ARG A 115 -18.49 -3.72 -3.47
N ARG A 116 -18.16 -4.73 -4.27
CA ARG A 116 -18.43 -6.14 -3.99
C ARG A 116 -17.22 -7.04 -4.15
N GLU A 117 -16.32 -6.68 -5.05
CA GLU A 117 -15.21 -7.52 -5.47
C GLU A 117 -13.88 -6.90 -5.04
N PRO A 118 -13.03 -7.66 -4.30
CA PRO A 118 -11.65 -7.29 -4.10
C PRO A 118 -10.90 -7.19 -5.43
N ALA A 119 -9.85 -6.38 -5.46
CA ALA A 119 -8.97 -6.33 -6.64
C ALA A 119 -8.21 -7.64 -6.80
N ASN A 120 -8.02 -8.04 -8.05
CA ASN A 120 -7.19 -9.17 -8.44
C ASN A 120 -6.45 -8.81 -9.72
N ILE A 121 -5.13 -8.69 -9.66
CA ILE A 121 -4.31 -8.34 -10.82
C ILE A 121 -4.52 -9.33 -11.98
N GLY A 122 -4.76 -10.60 -11.71
CA GLY A 122 -5.05 -11.61 -12.74
C GLY A 122 -6.40 -11.43 -13.44
N ILE A 123 -7.32 -10.67 -12.86
CA ILE A 123 -8.61 -10.32 -13.49
C ILE A 123 -8.50 -8.95 -14.18
N GLN A 124 -7.98 -7.95 -13.47
CA GLN A 124 -7.95 -6.58 -13.99
C GLN A 124 -6.79 -6.32 -14.96
N PHE A 125 -5.71 -7.10 -14.92
CA PHE A 125 -4.54 -6.98 -15.79
C PHE A 125 -3.93 -8.38 -16.06
N PRO A 126 -4.66 -9.29 -16.73
CA PRO A 126 -4.22 -10.67 -16.94
C PRO A 126 -2.90 -10.78 -17.72
N GLU A 127 -2.59 -9.81 -18.58
CA GLU A 127 -1.34 -9.74 -19.31
C GLU A 127 -0.16 -9.46 -18.37
N LEU A 128 -0.28 -8.43 -17.54
CA LEU A 128 0.77 -8.09 -16.55
C LEU A 128 0.89 -9.15 -15.45
N ALA A 129 -0.22 -9.80 -15.09
CA ALA A 129 -0.21 -10.85 -14.07
C ALA A 129 0.68 -12.05 -14.43
N GLN A 130 0.94 -12.28 -15.72
CA GLN A 130 1.84 -13.35 -16.18
C GLN A 130 3.31 -13.06 -15.88
N ASP A 131 3.68 -11.79 -15.69
CA ASP A 131 5.07 -11.40 -15.43
C ASP A 131 5.44 -11.44 -13.94
N VAL A 132 4.44 -11.42 -13.06
CA VAL A 132 4.66 -11.32 -11.61
C VAL A 132 4.38 -12.64 -10.91
N THR A 133 5.35 -13.10 -10.14
CA THR A 133 5.18 -14.24 -9.23
C THR A 133 4.88 -13.71 -7.84
N LEU A 134 3.65 -13.94 -7.37
CA LEU A 134 3.23 -13.58 -6.03
C LEU A 134 3.74 -14.64 -5.03
N PRO A 135 4.47 -14.28 -3.96
CA PRO A 135 4.86 -15.24 -2.93
C PRO A 135 3.61 -15.72 -2.20
N LYS A 136 3.25 -16.98 -2.41
CA LYS A 136 2.09 -17.64 -1.78
C LYS A 136 2.51 -18.40 -0.52
N TRP A 137 3.21 -17.73 0.38
CA TRP A 137 3.75 -18.34 1.62
C TRP A 137 2.72 -18.34 2.76
N PHE A 138 1.46 -18.51 2.38
CA PHE A 138 0.27 -18.53 3.22
C PHE A 138 -0.73 -19.52 2.59
N PRO A 139 -1.69 -20.06 3.35
CA PRO A 139 -2.68 -21.01 2.82
C PRO A 139 -3.43 -20.41 1.62
N ASP A 140 -3.62 -21.20 0.55
CA ASP A 140 -4.24 -20.70 -0.69
C ASP A 140 -5.64 -20.10 -0.44
N GLU A 141 -6.41 -20.69 0.47
CA GLU A 141 -7.74 -20.21 0.90
C GLU A 141 -7.70 -18.87 1.67
N ALA A 142 -6.53 -18.48 2.19
CA ALA A 142 -6.35 -17.23 2.91
C ALA A 142 -6.24 -16.02 1.98
N ILE A 143 -5.94 -16.21 0.70
CA ILE A 143 -5.80 -15.11 -0.25
C ILE A 143 -7.05 -14.24 -0.27
N PHE A 144 -6.85 -12.93 -0.21
CA PHE A 144 -7.93 -11.95 -0.20
C PHE A 144 -7.92 -11.09 -1.46
N SER A 145 -6.79 -10.44 -1.78
CA SER A 145 -6.71 -9.56 -2.95
C SER A 145 -5.28 -9.40 -3.46
N SER A 146 -5.15 -9.03 -4.73
CA SER A 146 -3.88 -8.61 -5.33
C SER A 146 -4.07 -7.27 -6.07
N VAL A 147 -3.26 -6.28 -5.70
CA VAL A 147 -3.51 -4.87 -6.03
C VAL A 147 -2.31 -4.28 -6.76
N LEU A 148 -2.48 -3.87 -8.02
CA LEU A 148 -1.50 -3.06 -8.72
C LEU A 148 -1.55 -1.61 -8.22
N ARG A 149 -0.37 -1.04 -7.96
CA ARG A 149 -0.18 0.34 -7.53
C ARG A 149 0.82 1.05 -8.41
N ILE A 150 0.46 2.25 -8.87
CA ILE A 150 1.32 3.15 -9.65
C ILE A 150 1.28 4.52 -8.99
N ALA A 151 2.43 5.13 -8.75
CA ALA A 151 2.53 6.42 -8.10
C ALA A 151 3.53 7.33 -8.80
N SER A 152 3.19 8.62 -8.89
CA SER A 152 4.13 9.66 -9.29
C SER A 152 5.32 9.77 -8.33
N PRO A 153 6.50 10.18 -8.81
CA PRO A 153 7.63 10.51 -7.97
C PRO A 153 7.25 11.49 -6.86
N GLN A 154 7.87 11.31 -5.70
CA GLN A 154 7.68 12.08 -4.47
C GLN A 154 6.31 11.97 -3.81
N LEU A 155 5.29 11.39 -4.44
CA LEU A 155 3.94 11.28 -3.87
C LEU A 155 3.96 10.44 -2.59
N SER A 156 3.37 10.99 -1.52
CA SER A 156 3.19 10.31 -0.25
C SER A 156 1.72 10.07 0.03
N LEU A 157 1.39 8.83 0.34
CA LEU A 157 0.06 8.47 0.84
C LEU A 157 -0.03 8.73 2.34
N TRP A 158 -1.25 8.98 2.82
CA TRP A 158 -1.53 9.10 4.25
C TRP A 158 -1.21 7.79 4.99
N THR A 159 -0.86 7.92 6.28
CA THR A 159 -0.66 6.77 7.16
C THR A 159 -1.99 6.07 7.42
N HIS A 160 -2.04 4.76 7.22
CA HIS A 160 -3.20 3.92 7.50
C HIS A 160 -2.78 2.51 7.94
N TYR A 161 -3.73 1.71 8.40
CA TYR A 161 -3.54 0.27 8.60
C TYR A 161 -4.57 -0.53 7.79
N ASP A 162 -4.25 -1.79 7.53
CA ASP A 162 -5.15 -2.78 6.95
C ASP A 162 -5.36 -3.93 7.95
N VAL A 163 -6.49 -4.65 7.85
CA VAL A 163 -6.84 -5.75 8.77
C VAL A 163 -6.28 -7.10 8.29
N MET A 164 -5.76 -7.13 7.06
CA MET A 164 -5.12 -8.28 6.43
C MET A 164 -3.60 -8.17 6.54
N ASP A 165 -2.92 -9.33 6.50
CA ASP A 165 -1.48 -9.33 6.24
C ASP A 165 -1.21 -8.94 4.79
N ASN A 166 -0.04 -8.36 4.55
CA ASN A 166 0.28 -7.77 3.26
C ASN A 166 1.74 -8.00 2.86
N PHE A 167 1.95 -8.42 1.62
CA PHE A 167 3.23 -8.31 0.94
C PHE A 167 3.15 -7.17 -0.06
N LEU A 168 4.01 -6.16 0.10
CA LEU A 168 4.23 -5.14 -0.91
C LEU A 168 5.47 -5.50 -1.72
N ILE A 169 5.27 -5.88 -2.97
CA ILE A 169 6.35 -6.15 -3.93
C ILE A 169 6.67 -4.84 -4.65
N GLN A 170 7.86 -4.31 -4.46
CA GLN A 170 8.32 -3.12 -5.17
C GLN A 170 8.90 -3.54 -6.53
N VAL A 171 8.12 -3.38 -7.60
CA VAL A 171 8.51 -3.85 -8.94
C VAL A 171 9.44 -2.85 -9.62
N LYS A 172 9.15 -1.55 -9.53
CA LYS A 172 9.94 -0.50 -10.19
C LYS A 172 10.05 0.76 -9.35
N GLY A 173 11.23 1.37 -9.36
CA GLY A 173 11.54 2.61 -8.65
C GLY A 173 11.78 2.39 -7.16
N LYS A 174 12.23 3.43 -6.46
CA LYS A 174 12.46 3.40 -5.01
C LYS A 174 11.23 3.85 -4.24
N LYS A 175 11.01 3.23 -3.08
CA LYS A 175 9.92 3.58 -2.16
C LYS A 175 10.43 3.65 -0.73
N LYS A 176 10.07 4.72 -0.03
CA LYS A 176 10.26 4.84 1.42
C LYS A 176 8.99 4.34 2.10
N ALA A 177 9.15 3.42 3.05
CA ALA A 177 8.09 2.95 3.92
C ALA A 177 8.40 3.37 5.35
N VAL A 178 7.44 4.05 5.98
CA VAL A 178 7.49 4.42 7.40
C VAL A 178 6.38 3.67 8.10
N LEU A 179 6.70 2.86 9.10
CA LEU A 179 5.75 2.03 9.83
C LEU A 179 5.71 2.38 11.31
N PHE A 180 4.56 2.11 11.93
CA PHE A 180 4.36 2.27 13.37
C PHE A 180 3.65 1.04 13.93
N HIS A 181 4.04 0.65 15.13
CA HIS A 181 3.49 -0.51 15.80
C HIS A 181 2.00 -0.29 16.11
N PRO A 182 1.12 -1.31 16.07
CA PRO A 182 -0.30 -1.16 16.40
C PRO A 182 -0.57 -0.48 17.77
N ASN A 183 0.28 -0.75 18.76
CA ASN A 183 0.21 -0.11 20.10
C ASN A 183 0.48 1.40 20.11
N ASP A 184 1.04 1.98 19.04
CA ASP A 184 1.23 3.43 18.92
C ASP A 184 -0.05 4.17 18.49
N PHE A 185 -1.20 3.48 18.37
CA PHE A 185 -2.50 4.03 17.98
C PHE A 185 -2.80 5.41 18.62
N GLU A 186 -2.59 5.54 19.93
CA GLU A 186 -2.89 6.77 20.69
C GLU A 186 -2.01 7.98 20.30
N TYR A 187 -0.85 7.73 19.69
CA TYR A 187 0.10 8.75 19.26
C TYR A 187 -0.11 9.18 17.81
N LEU A 188 -0.84 8.37 17.02
CA LEU A 188 -1.00 8.57 15.59
C LEU A 188 -2.26 9.37 15.21
N TYR A 189 -3.08 9.79 16.17
CA TYR A 189 -4.28 10.60 15.91
C TYR A 189 -5.19 9.97 14.83
N ILE A 190 -5.56 8.71 15.07
CA ILE A 190 -6.31 7.91 14.11
C ILE A 190 -7.79 8.32 14.06
N GLN A 191 -8.31 8.52 12.85
CA GLN A 191 -9.72 8.66 12.52
C GLN A 191 -10.14 7.52 11.58
N GLY A 192 -10.90 6.55 12.09
CA GLY A 192 -11.17 5.31 11.37
C GLY A 192 -9.90 4.46 11.29
N ASP A 193 -9.42 4.22 10.08
CA ASP A 193 -8.19 3.47 9.79
C ASP A 193 -7.02 4.37 9.38
N LYS A 194 -7.14 5.70 9.50
CA LYS A 194 -6.23 6.70 8.91
C LYS A 194 -5.72 7.69 9.95
N SER A 195 -4.46 8.08 9.85
CA SER A 195 -3.89 9.15 10.69
C SER A 195 -4.22 10.54 10.16
N LEU A 196 -4.44 11.49 11.08
CA LEU A 196 -4.47 12.92 10.77
C LEU A 196 -3.08 13.54 10.50
N VAL A 197 -2.00 12.84 10.87
CA VAL A 197 -0.62 13.30 10.65
C VAL A 197 -0.19 12.93 9.23
N LEU A 198 -0.18 13.91 8.34
CA LEU A 198 0.11 13.71 6.90
C LEU A 198 1.60 13.60 6.60
N ASP A 199 2.38 14.58 7.05
CA ASP A 199 3.83 14.60 6.87
C ASP A 199 4.48 13.95 8.09
N VAL A 200 4.85 12.68 7.95
CA VAL A 200 5.50 11.91 9.02
C VAL A 200 6.98 12.29 9.21
N ASP A 201 7.58 12.96 8.23
CA ASP A 201 8.98 13.40 8.26
C ASP A 201 9.11 14.78 8.93
N CYS A 202 8.11 15.64 8.74
CA CYS A 202 7.98 16.94 9.38
C CYS A 202 6.58 17.11 10.01
N PRO A 203 6.27 16.38 11.10
CA PRO A 203 4.95 16.43 11.71
C PRO A 203 4.66 17.79 12.33
N ASP A 204 3.42 18.26 12.18
CA ASP A 204 2.90 19.44 12.88
C ASP A 204 2.70 19.10 14.36
N LEU A 205 3.74 19.35 15.16
CA LEU A 205 3.73 19.06 16.60
C LEU A 205 2.93 20.07 17.43
N GLU A 206 2.51 21.20 16.85
CA GLU A 206 1.59 22.13 17.52
C GLU A 206 0.20 21.49 17.62
N ASN A 207 -0.28 20.92 16.50
CA ASN A 207 -1.58 20.23 16.45
C ASN A 207 -1.50 18.76 16.90
N PHE A 208 -0.37 18.09 16.71
CA PHE A 208 -0.19 16.66 16.98
C PHE A 208 0.98 16.35 17.94
N PRO A 209 1.04 16.96 19.13
CA PRO A 209 2.19 16.84 20.03
C PRO A 209 2.49 15.41 20.50
N LYS A 210 1.48 14.51 20.56
CA LYS A 210 1.70 13.11 20.96
C LYS A 210 2.46 12.29 19.92
N PHE A 211 2.49 12.74 18.66
CA PHE A 211 3.12 12.01 17.56
C PHE A 211 4.62 11.79 17.80
N GLN A 212 5.27 12.69 18.54
CA GLN A 212 6.68 12.54 18.94
C GLN A 212 6.95 11.28 19.79
N LYS A 213 5.91 10.67 20.39
CA LYS A 213 6.01 9.44 21.18
C LYS A 213 5.88 8.17 20.34
N ALA A 214 5.41 8.27 19.09
CA ALA A 214 5.27 7.14 18.20
C ALA A 214 6.66 6.58 17.84
N THR A 215 6.81 5.25 17.92
CA THR A 215 8.04 4.58 17.52
C THR A 215 8.01 4.34 16.02
N ARG A 216 8.90 5.06 15.33
CA ARG A 216 9.00 5.03 13.88
C ARG A 216 9.93 3.90 13.42
N TYR A 217 9.47 3.09 12.48
CA TYR A 217 10.25 2.09 11.76
C TYR A 217 10.39 2.49 10.30
N GLU A 218 11.59 2.38 9.71
CA GLU A 218 11.84 2.79 8.32
C GLU A 218 12.43 1.67 7.47
N ALA A 219 11.94 1.56 6.24
CA ALA A 219 12.48 0.72 5.18
C ALA A 219 12.62 1.52 3.89
N MET A 220 13.71 1.25 3.17
CA MET A 220 13.94 1.74 1.81
C MET A 220 13.85 0.54 0.87
N LEU A 221 12.84 0.55 0.00
CA LEU A 221 12.59 -0.51 -0.96
C LEU A 221 13.13 -0.11 -2.33
N THR A 222 13.80 -1.05 -2.96
CA THR A 222 14.29 -0.98 -4.34
C THR A 222 13.56 -2.02 -5.19
N SER A 223 13.83 -2.03 -6.51
CA SER A 223 13.15 -2.95 -7.42
C SER A 223 13.53 -4.40 -7.11
N GLY A 224 12.53 -5.24 -6.85
CA GLY A 224 12.66 -6.64 -6.42
C GLY A 224 12.41 -6.86 -4.93
N ASP A 225 12.49 -5.83 -4.09
CA ASP A 225 12.26 -5.98 -2.65
C ASP A 225 10.79 -6.27 -2.33
N ILE A 226 10.56 -7.14 -1.35
CA ILE A 226 9.23 -7.39 -0.78
C ILE A 226 9.19 -6.87 0.66
N LEU A 227 8.25 -6.00 0.98
CA LEU A 227 7.97 -5.62 2.36
C LEU A 227 6.80 -6.43 2.89
N PHE A 228 7.06 -7.25 3.90
CA PHE A 228 6.02 -7.84 4.74
C PHE A 228 5.50 -6.79 5.73
N ILE A 229 4.18 -6.61 5.73
CA ILE A 229 3.46 -5.73 6.65
C ILE A 229 2.43 -6.61 7.37
N PRO A 230 2.67 -6.96 8.64
CA PRO A 230 1.68 -7.68 9.44
C PRO A 230 0.41 -6.84 9.61
N ALA A 231 -0.75 -7.49 9.69
CA ALA A 231 -2.04 -6.85 9.94
C ALA A 231 -1.97 -5.85 11.10
N LEU A 232 -2.71 -4.75 10.97
CA LEU A 232 -2.80 -3.63 11.92
C LEU A 232 -1.56 -2.74 12.01
N TRP A 233 -0.44 -3.08 11.36
CA TRP A 233 0.70 -2.16 11.31
C TRP A 233 0.36 -0.93 10.48
N PHE A 234 0.51 0.24 11.10
CA PHE A 234 0.35 1.50 10.42
C PHE A 234 1.52 1.71 9.47
N HIS A 235 1.23 2.20 8.26
CA HIS A 235 2.26 2.43 7.27
C HIS A 235 1.96 3.67 6.41
N ASN A 236 3.00 4.44 6.14
CA ASN A 236 3.06 5.58 5.24
C ASN A 236 4.03 5.25 4.10
N MET A 237 3.59 5.44 2.86
CA MET A 237 4.36 5.07 1.68
C MET A 237 4.64 6.29 0.82
N THR A 238 5.92 6.58 0.60
CA THR A 238 6.38 7.64 -0.29
C THR A 238 7.08 7.00 -1.50
N ALA A 239 6.55 7.21 -2.70
CA ALA A 239 7.26 6.88 -3.93
C ALA A 239 8.39 7.90 -4.12
N LEU A 240 9.65 7.48 -4.12
CA LEU A 240 10.79 8.40 -4.29
C LEU A 240 11.06 8.65 -5.77
N ASP A 241 10.86 7.62 -6.59
CA ASP A 241 10.86 7.67 -8.05
C ASP A 241 9.45 7.38 -8.57
N PHE A 242 9.29 7.34 -9.90
CA PHE A 242 8.11 6.73 -10.51
C PHE A 242 8.01 5.27 -10.05
N GLY A 243 6.96 4.98 -9.29
CA GLY A 243 6.88 3.77 -8.49
C GLY A 243 5.80 2.83 -9.00
N ILE A 244 6.15 1.55 -9.21
CA ILE A 244 5.20 0.47 -9.48
C ILE A 244 5.36 -0.60 -8.42
N ALA A 245 4.25 -1.03 -7.83
CA ALA A 245 4.22 -2.10 -6.86
C ALA A 245 3.00 -2.99 -7.04
N VAL A 246 3.11 -4.22 -6.56
CA VAL A 246 2.00 -5.14 -6.45
C VAL A 246 1.87 -5.56 -4.99
N ASN A 247 0.67 -5.38 -4.44
CA ASN A 247 0.36 -5.85 -3.10
C ASN A 247 -0.40 -7.16 -3.15
N VAL A 248 -0.16 -8.02 -2.17
CA VAL A 248 -0.92 -9.25 -1.97
C VAL A 248 -1.39 -9.26 -0.53
N PHE A 249 -2.71 -9.30 -0.36
CA PHE A 249 -3.34 -9.34 0.95
C PHE A 249 -3.89 -10.74 1.23
N TRP A 250 -3.72 -11.22 2.45
CA TRP A 250 -4.30 -12.47 2.91
C TRP A 250 -4.80 -12.38 4.35
N ARG A 251 -5.75 -13.27 4.67
CA ARG A 251 -6.31 -13.43 6.01
C ARG A 251 -5.32 -14.16 6.91
N ASN A 252 -4.93 -13.54 8.02
CA ASN A 252 -4.16 -14.19 9.07
C ASN A 252 -5.04 -15.01 10.04
N LEU A 253 -6.34 -14.71 10.10
CA LEU A 253 -7.29 -15.37 10.96
C LEU A 253 -8.32 -16.17 10.16
N ASP A 254 -9.19 -16.89 10.86
CA ASP A 254 -10.30 -17.60 10.24
C ASP A 254 -11.20 -16.65 9.43
N ALA A 255 -11.59 -17.08 8.22
CA ALA A 255 -12.36 -16.26 7.28
C ALA A 255 -13.73 -15.82 7.83
N SER A 256 -14.31 -16.56 8.79
CA SER A 256 -15.58 -16.20 9.42
C SER A 256 -15.52 -14.95 10.29
N LEU A 257 -14.31 -14.51 10.69
CA LEU A 257 -14.11 -13.32 11.52
C LEU A 257 -14.11 -12.01 10.71
N TYR A 258 -13.96 -12.10 9.39
CA TYR A 258 -13.90 -10.94 8.49
C TYR A 258 -15.27 -10.58 7.92
N ASP A 259 -15.52 -9.29 7.67
CA ASP A 259 -16.73 -8.86 6.98
C ASP A 259 -16.68 -9.28 5.50
N LYS A 260 -17.59 -10.19 5.10
CA LYS A 260 -17.72 -10.66 3.71
C LYS A 260 -18.08 -9.55 2.71
N LYS A 261 -18.53 -8.39 3.20
CA LYS A 261 -18.84 -7.20 2.41
C LYS A 261 -17.70 -6.17 2.42
N ASP A 262 -16.49 -6.57 2.79
CA ASP A 262 -15.31 -5.74 2.69
C ASP A 262 -14.49 -6.07 1.43
N PRO A 263 -14.58 -5.28 0.34
CA PRO A 263 -13.75 -5.46 -0.84
C PRO A 263 -12.37 -4.78 -0.72
N TYR A 264 -12.09 -4.06 0.38
CA TYR A 264 -10.85 -3.31 0.57
C TYR A 264 -9.88 -3.99 1.54
N GLY A 265 -10.39 -4.63 2.60
CA GLY A 265 -9.58 -5.24 3.65
C GLY A 265 -9.30 -4.30 4.84
N ASN A 266 -10.13 -3.27 5.01
CA ASN A 266 -9.96 -2.19 5.97
C ASN A 266 -11.08 -2.16 7.04
N LYS A 267 -12.12 -2.97 6.90
CA LYS A 267 -13.17 -3.07 7.93
C LYS A 267 -12.66 -3.92 9.07
N ASP A 268 -12.88 -3.45 10.29
CA ASP A 268 -12.58 -4.19 11.49
C ASP A 268 -13.26 -5.57 11.48
N LEU A 269 -12.61 -6.54 12.14
CA LEU A 269 -13.17 -7.87 12.34
C LEU A 269 -14.55 -7.79 13.00
N ILE A 270 -15.44 -8.71 12.65
CA ILE A 270 -16.82 -8.76 13.15
C ILE A 270 -16.89 -8.69 14.69
N PRO A 271 -16.06 -9.44 15.46
CA PRO A 271 -16.05 -9.34 16.91
C PRO A 271 -15.67 -7.94 17.43
N ALA A 272 -14.73 -7.25 16.77
CA ALA A 272 -14.31 -5.90 17.15
C ALA A 272 -15.43 -4.88 16.89
N CYS A 273 -16.09 -4.97 15.72
CA CYS A 273 -17.28 -4.17 15.39
C CYS A 273 -18.40 -4.35 16.43
N ASN A 274 -18.66 -5.60 16.83
CA ASN A 274 -19.69 -5.93 17.82
C ASN A 274 -19.33 -5.38 19.20
N ALA A 275 -18.08 -5.53 19.63
CA ALA A 275 -17.59 -4.98 20.89
C ALA A 275 -17.73 -3.45 20.94
N LEU A 276 -17.31 -2.74 19.88
CA LEU A 276 -17.42 -1.29 19.79
C LEU A 276 -18.89 -0.82 19.85
N THR A 277 -19.80 -1.56 19.22
CA THR A 277 -21.24 -1.27 19.28
C THR A 277 -21.80 -1.42 20.69
N SER A 278 -21.32 -2.42 21.44
CA SER A 278 -21.73 -2.64 22.84
C SER A 278 -21.23 -1.52 23.76
N VAL A 279 -19.98 -1.06 23.59
CA VAL A 279 -19.42 0.06 24.38
C VAL A 279 -20.19 1.36 24.13
N LYS A 280 -20.59 1.66 22.88
CA LYS A 280 -21.34 2.89 22.54
C LYS A 280 -22.78 2.92 23.08
N LYS A 281 -23.32 1.78 23.51
CA LYS A 281 -24.68 1.67 24.07
C LYS A 281 -24.73 1.83 25.59
N GLN A 282 -23.58 1.87 26.26
CA GLN A 282 -23.43 2.19 27.68
C GLN A 282 -23.27 3.70 27.85
#